data_AF-A0A6I9QGF2-F1
#
_entry.id   AF-A0A6I9QGF2-F1
#
_cell.length_a   1.000
_cell.length_b   1.000
_cell.length_c   1.000
_cell.angle_alpha   90.00
_cell.angle_beta   90.00
_cell.angle_gamma   90.00
#
_symmetry.space_group_name_H-M   'P 1'
#
loop_
_entity.id
_entity.type
_entity.pdbx_description
1 polymer ?
#
loop_
_entity_poly.entity_id
_entity_poly.type
_entity_poly.pdbx_seq_one_letter_code
_entity_poly.pdbx_strand_id
1 'polypeptide(L)'
;MDNLSLMWEIMGPGIAGAVFGAGWWFWVDAVVCSAVKVSFLHYLPGIFASLAALMFNCVNRDDVSYDYYSPYGDSEWRLKLWLFVAYVVSFVSLAAAVGLLIQDALTDKGPSVWTGVAGVLQCVFVLISGLIYWTCHSED
;
A
#
# COMPACT_ATOMS: atom_id res chain seq x y z
N MET A 1 -24.15 -7.94 -16.14
CA MET A 1 -22.85 -7.68 -15.49
C MET A 1 -22.98 -6.57 -14.45
N ASP A 2 -24.03 -5.76 -14.56
CA ASP A 2 -24.35 -4.57 -13.76
C ASP A 2 -24.56 -4.82 -12.25
N ASN A 3 -25.09 -5.98 -11.85
CA ASN A 3 -25.26 -6.28 -10.42
C ASN A 3 -23.93 -6.55 -9.71
N LEU A 4 -22.92 -7.10 -10.42
CA LEU A 4 -21.64 -7.44 -9.81
C LEU A 4 -20.76 -6.21 -9.61
N SER A 5 -20.77 -5.28 -10.58
CA SER A 5 -20.08 -3.99 -10.47
C SER A 5 -20.68 -3.14 -9.35
N LEU A 6 -22.01 -3.03 -9.27
CA LEU A 6 -22.70 -2.33 -8.19
C LEU A 6 -22.34 -2.92 -6.81
N MET A 7 -22.31 -4.25 -6.70
CA MET A 7 -21.90 -4.93 -5.46
C MET A 7 -20.43 -4.62 -5.12
N TRP A 8 -19.55 -4.52 -6.12
CA TRP A 8 -18.14 -4.20 -5.91
C TRP A 8 -17.93 -2.76 -5.44
N GLU A 9 -18.69 -1.80 -5.93
CA GLU A 9 -18.66 -0.40 -5.50
C GLU A 9 -19.13 -0.25 -4.04
N ILE A 10 -20.17 -0.98 -3.64
CA ILE A 10 -20.72 -0.92 -2.27
C ILE A 10 -19.81 -1.64 -1.27
N MET A 11 -19.36 -2.87 -1.59
CA MET A 11 -18.62 -3.73 -0.66
C MET A 11 -17.12 -3.42 -0.65
N GLY A 12 -16.62 -2.87 -1.75
CA GLY A 12 -15.21 -2.62 -2.02
C GLY A 12 -14.48 -1.80 -0.98
N PRO A 13 -14.98 -0.63 -0.57
CA PRO A 13 -14.36 0.18 0.49
C PRO A 13 -14.26 -0.57 1.82
N GLY A 14 -15.27 -1.39 2.16
CA GLY A 14 -15.27 -2.21 3.37
C GLY A 14 -14.19 -3.31 3.32
N ILE A 15 -14.07 -3.99 2.17
CA ILE A 15 -13.02 -5.00 1.94
C ILE A 15 -11.63 -4.35 1.97
N ALA A 16 -11.46 -3.20 1.30
CA ALA A 16 -10.21 -2.45 1.30
C ALA A 16 -9.79 -2.06 2.72
N GLY A 17 -10.73 -1.52 3.52
CA GLY A 17 -10.48 -1.15 4.91
C GLY A 17 -10.11 -2.35 5.79
N ALA A 18 -10.78 -3.49 5.61
CA ALA A 18 -10.46 -4.71 6.34
C ALA A 18 -9.05 -5.22 6.01
N VAL A 19 -8.65 -5.20 4.74
CA VAL A 19 -7.30 -5.62 4.29
C VAL A 19 -6.24 -4.64 4.81
N PHE A 20 -6.50 -3.33 4.77
CA PHE A 20 -5.60 -2.32 5.36
C PHE A 20 -5.39 -2.55 6.86
N GLY A 21 -6.51 -2.76 7.58
CA GLY A 21 -6.52 -3.04 9.01
C GLY A 21 -5.76 -4.33 9.33
N ALA A 22 -5.93 -5.39 8.54
CA ALA A 22 -5.18 -6.64 8.71
C ALA A 22 -3.67 -6.43 8.53
N GLY A 23 -3.25 -5.66 7.52
CA GLY A 23 -1.84 -5.32 7.32
C GLY A 23 -1.21 -4.64 8.53
N TRP A 24 -1.87 -3.61 9.06
CA TRP A 24 -1.41 -2.92 10.27
C TRP A 24 -1.52 -3.77 11.54
N TRP A 25 -2.51 -4.66 11.61
CA TRP A 25 -2.63 -5.61 12.71
C TRP A 25 -1.42 -6.52 12.78
N PHE A 26 -1.01 -7.16 11.68
CA PHE A 26 0.17 -8.03 11.65
C PHE A 26 1.43 -7.30 12.16
N TRP A 27 1.61 -6.05 11.76
CA TRP A 27 2.72 -5.24 12.21
C TRP A 27 2.67 -4.95 13.71
N VAL A 28 1.54 -4.45 14.21
CA VAL A 28 1.36 -4.11 15.63
C VAL A 28 1.51 -5.35 16.51
N ASP A 29 0.94 -6.48 16.10
CA ASP A 29 1.10 -7.77 16.78
C ASP A 29 2.58 -8.16 16.91
N ALA A 30 3.34 -8.10 15.82
CA ALA A 30 4.76 -8.43 15.83
C ALA A 30 5.58 -7.51 16.73
N VAL A 31 5.29 -6.20 16.73
CA VAL A 31 5.94 -5.23 17.61
C VAL A 31 5.65 -5.51 19.08
N VAL A 32 4.39 -5.81 19.43
CA VAL A 32 3.97 -6.09 20.81
C VAL A 32 4.54 -7.42 21.30
N CYS A 33 4.59 -8.44 20.44
CA CYS A 33 5.13 -9.75 20.78
C CYS A 33 6.66 -9.82 20.73
N SER A 34 7.35 -8.76 20.30
CA SER A 34 8.80 -8.74 20.22
C SER A 34 9.42 -8.63 21.62
N ALA A 35 10.30 -9.58 21.95
CA ALA A 35 11.08 -9.55 23.20
C ALA A 35 12.15 -8.44 23.22
N VAL A 36 12.52 -7.92 22.06
CA VAL A 36 13.52 -6.86 21.89
C VAL A 36 12.85 -5.63 21.29
N LYS A 37 13.34 -4.44 21.66
CA LYS A 37 12.84 -3.19 21.08
C LYS A 37 13.11 -3.16 19.57
N VAL A 38 12.03 -3.15 18.78
CA VAL A 38 12.08 -2.98 17.32
C VAL A 38 12.58 -1.57 16.99
N SER A 39 13.56 -1.48 16.09
CA SER A 39 14.11 -0.20 15.64
C SER A 39 13.08 0.56 14.80
N PHE A 40 13.13 1.89 14.83
CA PHE A 40 12.26 2.74 13.99
C PHE A 40 12.38 2.42 12.49
N LEU A 41 13.54 1.91 12.07
CA LEU A 41 13.80 1.53 10.67
C LEU A 41 12.79 0.50 10.16
N HIS A 42 12.34 -0.44 10.99
CA HIS A 42 11.37 -1.46 10.60
C HIS A 42 9.94 -0.93 10.41
N TYR A 43 9.63 0.27 10.91
CA TYR A 43 8.32 0.90 10.73
C TYR A 43 8.21 1.62 9.38
N LEU A 44 9.35 2.04 8.79
CA LEU A 44 9.36 2.85 7.58
C LEU A 44 8.70 2.15 6.37
N PRO A 45 8.97 0.86 6.06
CA PRO A 45 8.35 0.20 4.93
C PRO A 45 6.83 0.28 4.93
N GLY A 46 6.18 -0.08 6.05
CA GLY A 46 4.71 -0.05 6.16
C GLY A 46 4.10 1.35 6.07
N ILE A 47 4.80 2.37 6.60
CA ILE A 47 4.38 3.78 6.49
C ILE A 47 4.45 4.24 5.03
N PHE A 48 5.56 3.96 4.33
CA PHE A 48 5.70 4.32 2.92
C PHE A 48 4.75 3.53 2.01
N ALA A 49 4.46 2.27 2.34
CA ALA A 49 3.43 1.50 1.65
C ALA A 49 2.04 2.14 1.83
N SER A 50 1.72 2.63 3.03
CA SER A 50 0.46 3.34 3.32
C SER A 50 0.38 4.68 2.57
N LEU A 51 1.50 5.40 2.50
CA LEU A 51 1.59 6.62 1.70
C LEU A 51 1.39 6.32 0.21
N ALA A 52 2.03 5.29 -0.34
CA ALA A 52 1.85 4.89 -1.73
C ALA A 52 0.40 4.49 -2.01
N ALA A 53 -0.24 3.73 -1.12
CA ALA A 53 -1.66 3.41 -1.22
C ALA A 53 -2.53 4.67 -1.25
N LEU A 54 -2.26 5.66 -0.39
CA LEU A 54 -2.96 6.95 -0.43
C LEU A 54 -2.72 7.68 -1.76
N MET A 55 -1.47 7.70 -2.24
CA MET A 55 -1.13 8.35 -3.52
C MET A 55 -1.89 7.74 -4.70
N PHE A 56 -2.05 6.41 -4.76
CA PHE A 56 -2.87 5.74 -5.78
C PHE A 56 -4.34 6.16 -5.70
N ASN A 57 -4.87 6.28 -4.48
CA ASN A 57 -6.27 6.65 -4.26
C ASN A 57 -6.57 8.15 -4.46
N CYS A 58 -5.55 9.00 -4.60
CA CYS A 58 -5.71 10.39 -5.02
C CYS A 58 -5.77 10.58 -6.55
N VAL A 59 -5.70 9.50 -7.33
CA VAL A 59 -5.71 9.56 -8.79
C VAL A 59 -7.00 8.96 -9.33
N ASN A 60 -7.78 9.79 -10.01
CA ASN A 60 -8.94 9.36 -10.76
C ASN A 60 -8.52 8.56 -12.00
N ARG A 61 -9.23 7.47 -12.27
CA ARG A 61 -8.94 6.60 -13.42
C ARG A 61 -9.18 7.28 -14.75
N ASP A 62 -10.25 8.06 -14.82
CA ASP A 62 -10.69 8.66 -16.08
C ASP A 62 -9.69 9.71 -16.56
N ASP A 63 -9.01 10.37 -15.63
CA ASP A 63 -7.92 11.32 -15.89
C ASP A 63 -6.64 10.66 -16.41
N VAL A 64 -6.52 9.32 -16.30
CA VAL A 64 -5.39 8.54 -16.83
C VAL A 64 -5.66 8.10 -18.28
N SER A 65 -6.91 8.20 -18.75
CA SER A 65 -7.30 7.77 -20.09
C SER A 65 -6.77 8.70 -21.18
N TYR A 66 -6.39 8.11 -22.33
CA TYR A 66 -5.74 8.82 -23.44
C TYR A 66 -6.66 9.84 -24.14
N ASP A 67 -7.97 9.78 -23.87
CA ASP A 67 -9.00 10.62 -24.49
C ASP A 67 -9.39 11.83 -23.60
N TYR A 68 -8.67 12.04 -22.50
CA TYR A 68 -8.90 13.16 -21.60
C TYR A 68 -8.49 14.49 -22.24
N TYR A 69 -9.49 15.29 -22.65
CA TYR A 69 -9.28 16.65 -23.13
C TYR A 69 -9.22 17.63 -21.95
N SER A 70 -8.03 18.07 -21.57
CA SER A 70 -7.85 19.15 -20.59
C SER A 70 -7.97 20.51 -21.29
N PRO A 71 -8.96 21.36 -20.97
CA PRO A 71 -9.07 22.72 -21.53
C PRO A 71 -7.86 23.61 -21.23
N TYR A 72 -7.01 23.20 -20.28
CA TYR A 72 -5.86 23.94 -19.79
C TYR A 72 -4.49 23.30 -20.11
N GLY A 73 -4.43 22.24 -20.93
CA GLY A 73 -3.18 21.74 -21.57
C GLY A 73 -2.05 21.18 -20.67
N ASP A 74 -2.05 21.42 -19.36
CA ASP A 74 -0.89 21.20 -18.48
C ASP A 74 -1.06 20.08 -17.42
N SER A 75 -2.21 19.39 -17.36
CA SER A 75 -2.54 18.49 -16.25
C SER A 75 -2.05 17.04 -16.41
N GLU A 76 -1.94 16.53 -17.64
CA GLU A 76 -1.74 15.10 -17.90
C GLU A 76 -0.38 14.57 -17.41
N TRP A 77 0.71 15.31 -17.66
CA TRP A 77 2.05 14.87 -17.25
C TRP A 77 2.23 14.85 -15.72
N ARG A 78 1.49 15.70 -15.00
CA ARG A 78 1.52 15.78 -13.53
C ARG A 78 0.92 14.53 -12.90
N LEU A 79 -0.20 14.05 -13.44
CA LEU A 79 -0.85 12.81 -13.02
C LEU A 79 0.04 11.59 -13.30
N LYS A 80 0.61 11.53 -14.51
CA LYS A 80 1.56 10.47 -14.89
C LYS A 80 2.80 10.46 -13.99
N LEU A 81 3.36 11.62 -13.69
CA LEU A 81 4.48 11.75 -12.76
C LEU A 81 4.08 11.32 -11.34
N TRP A 82 2.89 11.72 -10.87
CA TRP A 82 2.39 11.34 -9.55
C TRP A 82 2.22 9.83 -9.41
N LEU A 83 1.62 9.17 -10.40
CA LEU A 83 1.51 7.71 -10.46
C LEU A 83 2.88 7.03 -10.54
N PHE A 84 3.82 7.58 -11.30
CA PHE A 84 5.19 7.08 -11.35
C PHE A 84 5.84 7.12 -9.97
N VAL A 85 5.71 8.23 -9.23
CA VAL A 85 6.24 8.34 -7.87
C VAL A 85 5.54 7.36 -6.94
N ALA A 86 4.21 7.23 -7.01
CA ALA A 86 3.46 6.25 -6.21
C ALA A 86 3.98 4.82 -6.44
N TYR A 87 4.23 4.46 -7.71
CA TYR A 87 4.80 3.17 -8.08
C TYR A 87 6.21 2.97 -7.50
N VAL A 88 7.10 3.96 -7.63
CA VAL A 88 8.46 3.89 -7.05
C VAL A 88 8.40 3.75 -5.53
N VAL A 89 7.58 4.54 -4.83
CA VAL A 89 7.44 4.46 -3.37
C VAL A 89 6.91 3.08 -2.97
N SER A 90 5.91 2.54 -3.68
CA SER A 90 5.39 1.20 -3.41
C SER A 90 6.46 0.12 -3.56
N PHE A 91 7.24 0.15 -4.65
CA PHE A 91 8.28 -0.83 -4.92
C PHE A 91 9.43 -0.76 -3.91
N VAL A 92 9.89 0.46 -3.61
CA VAL A 92 10.96 0.68 -2.62
C VAL A 92 10.51 0.26 -1.23
N SER A 93 9.26 0.54 -0.84
CA SER A 93 8.72 0.10 0.45
C SER A 93 8.70 -1.42 0.59
N LEU A 94 8.30 -2.14 -0.45
CA LEU A 94 8.28 -3.61 -0.44
C LEU A 94 9.69 -4.19 -0.43
N ALA A 95 10.60 -3.64 -1.25
CA ALA A 95 12.00 -4.05 -1.28
C ALA A 95 12.70 -3.80 0.07
N ALA A 96 12.43 -2.67 0.71
CA ALA A 96 12.95 -2.37 2.04
C ALA A 96 12.42 -3.36 3.09
N ALA A 97 11.13 -3.70 3.07
CA ALA A 97 10.56 -4.71 3.98
C ALA A 97 11.24 -6.08 3.80
N VAL A 98 11.45 -6.52 2.56
CA VAL A 98 12.16 -7.77 2.27
C VAL A 98 13.63 -7.70 2.71
N GLY A 99 14.29 -6.57 2.50
CA GLY A 99 15.67 -6.34 2.96
C GLY A 99 15.80 -6.45 4.48
N LEU A 100 14.85 -5.89 5.23
CA LEU A 100 14.84 -6.00 6.69
C LEU A 100 14.51 -7.42 7.16
N LEU A 101 13.61 -8.14 6.47
CA LEU A 101 13.39 -9.57 6.73
C LEU A 101 14.67 -10.39 6.56
N ILE A 102 15.43 -10.16 5.48
CA ILE A 102 16.71 -10.85 5.25
C ILE A 102 17.69 -10.51 6.38
N GLN A 103 17.76 -9.25 6.81
CA GLN A 103 18.61 -8.84 7.91
C GLN A 103 18.23 -9.53 9.23
N ASP A 104 16.94 -9.57 9.57
CA ASP A 104 16.42 -10.24 10.77
C ASP A 104 16.65 -11.77 10.72
N ALA A 105 16.67 -12.37 9.52
CA ALA A 105 16.96 -13.79 9.33
C ALA A 105 18.46 -14.15 9.47
N LEU A 106 19.35 -13.19 9.24
CA LEU A 106 20.80 -13.41 9.28
C LEU A 106 21.45 -12.99 10.61
N THR A 107 20.70 -12.36 11.52
CA THR A 107 21.24 -11.84 12.78
C THR A 107 20.52 -12.37 14.00
N ASP A 108 21.26 -12.95 14.96
CA ASP A 108 20.69 -13.45 16.22
C ASP A 108 20.52 -12.34 17.28
N LYS A 109 20.95 -11.12 16.99
CA LYS A 109 20.95 -9.98 17.94
C LYS A 109 19.78 -9.02 17.72
N GLY A 110 18.97 -9.25 16.69
CA GLY A 110 17.89 -8.37 16.25
C GLY A 110 16.50 -8.83 16.68
N PRO A 111 15.45 -8.14 16.18
CA PRO A 111 14.08 -8.64 16.23
C PRO A 111 13.99 -10.04 15.62
N SER A 112 13.01 -10.83 16.06
CA SER A 112 12.79 -12.16 15.51
C SER A 112 12.41 -12.09 14.03
N VAL A 113 12.65 -13.18 13.30
CA VAL A 113 12.23 -13.34 11.89
C VAL A 113 10.75 -13.02 11.67
N TRP A 114 9.89 -13.27 12.68
CA TRP A 114 8.47 -12.90 12.62
C TRP A 114 8.25 -11.40 12.42
N THR A 115 9.10 -10.56 13.00
CA THR A 115 9.03 -9.09 12.83
C THR A 115 9.25 -8.71 11.36
N GLY A 116 10.27 -9.29 10.73
CA GLY A 116 10.51 -9.11 9.30
C GLY A 116 9.36 -9.63 8.43
N VAL A 117 8.81 -10.81 8.74
CA VAL A 117 7.69 -11.41 7.99
C VAL A 117 6.45 -10.53 8.11
N ALA A 118 6.13 -10.07 9.32
CA ALA A 118 5.01 -9.17 9.57
C ALA A 118 5.17 -7.84 8.82
N GLY A 119 6.39 -7.29 8.74
CA GLY A 119 6.66 -6.08 7.94
C GLY A 119 6.40 -6.28 6.45
N VAL A 120 6.78 -7.45 5.88
CA VAL A 120 6.47 -7.78 4.48
C VAL A 120 4.96 -7.95 4.27
N LEU A 121 4.29 -8.69 5.15
CA LEU A 121 2.83 -8.89 5.11
C LEU A 121 2.08 -7.55 5.20
N GLN A 122 2.52 -6.66 6.08
CA GLN A 122 1.98 -5.31 6.20
C GLN A 122 2.06 -4.56 4.88
N CYS A 123 3.25 -4.48 4.26
CA CYS A 123 3.42 -3.80 2.97
C CYS A 123 2.52 -4.40 1.89
N VAL A 124 2.47 -5.72 1.78
CA VAL A 124 1.64 -6.40 0.77
C VAL A 124 0.16 -6.12 0.98
N PHE A 125 -0.36 -6.29 2.19
CA PHE A 125 -1.78 -6.05 2.47
C PHE A 125 -2.16 -4.59 2.29
N VAL A 126 -1.32 -3.65 2.74
CA VAL A 126 -1.59 -2.22 2.57
C VAL A 126 -1.64 -1.83 1.09
N LEU A 127 -0.71 -2.32 0.26
CA LEU A 127 -0.72 -2.05 -1.18
C LEU A 127 -1.90 -2.70 -1.88
N ILE A 128 -2.24 -3.95 -1.54
CA ILE A 128 -3.43 -4.63 -2.07
C ILE A 128 -4.71 -3.86 -1.68
N SER A 129 -4.83 -3.43 -0.44
CA SER A 129 -5.94 -2.60 0.02
C SER A 129 -6.06 -1.31 -0.79
N GLY A 130 -4.93 -0.62 -1.01
CA GLY A 130 -4.88 0.58 -1.84
C GLY A 130 -5.40 0.33 -3.24
N LEU A 131 -5.01 -0.79 -3.86
CA LEU A 131 -5.50 -1.20 -5.18
C LEU A 131 -6.98 -1.56 -5.16
N ILE A 132 -7.46 -2.28 -4.13
CA ILE A 132 -8.88 -2.62 -3.99
C ILE A 132 -9.69 -1.33 -3.91
N TYR A 133 -9.38 -0.41 -2.99
CA TYR A 133 -10.12 0.84 -2.84
C TYR A 133 -10.14 1.62 -4.17
N TRP A 134 -8.98 1.73 -4.81
CA TRP A 134 -8.88 2.37 -6.11
C TRP A 134 -9.86 1.67 -7.06
N THR A 135 -9.89 0.33 -7.18
CA THR A 135 -10.76 -0.45 -8.10
C THR A 135 -12.25 -0.37 -7.84
N CYS A 136 -12.65 -0.07 -6.62
CA CYS A 136 -14.06 0.04 -6.25
C CYS A 136 -14.59 1.46 -6.39
N HIS A 137 -13.70 2.44 -6.41
CA HIS A 137 -14.05 3.83 -6.63
C HIS A 137 -14.10 4.09 -8.15
N SER A 138 -15.27 3.84 -8.74
CA SER A 138 -15.70 4.44 -10.01
C SER A 138 -16.52 5.67 -9.64
N GLU A 139 -16.14 6.85 -10.13
CA GLU A 139 -17.05 8.00 -10.09
C GLU A 139 -18.09 7.79 -11.21
N ASP A 140 -19.38 7.87 -10.86
CA ASP A 140 -20.48 8.01 -11.83
C ASP A 140 -20.36 9.34 -12.62
#